data_AF-A0A2T2WTV7-F1
#
_entry.id   AF-A0A2T2WTV7-F1
#
_cell.length_a   1.000
_cell.length_b   1.000
_cell.length_c   1.000
_cell.angle_alpha   90.00
_cell.angle_beta   90.00
_cell.angle_gamma   90.00
#
_symmetry.space_group_name_H-M   'P 1'
#
loop_
_entity.id
_entity.type
_entity.pdbx_description
1 polymer ?
#
loop_
_entity_poly.entity_id
_entity_poly.type
_entity_poly.pdbx_seq_one_letter_code
_entity_poly.pdbx_strand_id
1 'polypeptide(L)'
;MTYDPESFSSALAQLLGALTSHEDRAVQDAVAACGPALPEAIRQGPERFHEDVLWPWNELIETSVSVAYPDLDRASCNHLVFLYQHADFIERHLDALFTRYEGHFASSDKTRWLLQVYQHQLLTGTVPVWPPQPRGYWHPRTQSLTFWLGVCTHLQQFYYAQPDALMQDFLTLAQTREADSPPSSPADAAPTQEERTP
;
A
#
# COMPACT_ATOMS: atom_id res chain seq x y z
N MET A 1 18.38 -9.60 -32.98
CA MET A 1 19.43 -9.62 -31.93
C MET A 1 18.97 -10.61 -30.88
N THR A 2 19.80 -11.57 -30.52
CA THR A 2 19.52 -12.50 -29.41
C THR A 2 19.73 -11.76 -28.09
N TYR A 3 18.77 -11.89 -27.18
CA TYR A 3 18.86 -11.35 -25.82
C TYR A 3 20.05 -11.99 -25.08
N ASP A 4 20.84 -11.16 -24.38
CA ASP A 4 22.00 -11.58 -23.58
C ASP A 4 21.79 -11.13 -22.11
N PRO A 5 21.59 -12.07 -21.17
CA PRO A 5 21.34 -11.78 -19.75
C PRO A 5 22.48 -11.03 -19.06
N GLU A 6 23.73 -11.25 -19.45
CA GLU A 6 24.88 -10.57 -18.83
C GLU A 6 24.93 -9.10 -19.23
N SER A 7 24.67 -8.82 -20.51
CA SER A 7 24.52 -7.46 -21.01
C SER A 7 23.37 -6.72 -20.31
N PHE A 8 22.27 -7.42 -20.00
CA PHE A 8 21.14 -6.84 -19.27
C PHE A 8 21.50 -6.52 -17.81
N SER A 9 22.18 -7.44 -17.12
CA SER A 9 22.60 -7.26 -15.72
C SER A 9 23.54 -6.07 -15.55
N SER A 10 24.49 -5.90 -16.47
CA SER A 10 25.38 -4.73 -16.50
C SER A 10 24.62 -3.42 -16.70
N ALA A 11 23.61 -3.40 -17.58
CA ALA A 11 22.77 -2.24 -17.78
C ALA A 11 21.92 -1.90 -16.55
N LEU A 12 21.40 -2.91 -15.85
CA LEU A 12 20.62 -2.74 -14.63
C LEU A 12 21.49 -2.19 -13.47
N ALA A 13 22.75 -2.61 -13.35
CA ALA A 13 23.69 -2.04 -12.38
C ALA A 13 23.99 -0.55 -12.66
N GLN A 14 24.14 -0.17 -13.93
CA GLN A 14 24.30 1.23 -14.32
C GLN A 14 23.04 2.06 -14.03
N LEU A 15 21.86 1.49 -14.30
CA LEU A 15 20.57 2.09 -13.99
C LEU A 15 20.42 2.36 -12.49
N LEU A 16 20.77 1.40 -11.64
CA LEU A 16 20.74 1.58 -10.18
C LEU A 16 21.69 2.70 -9.73
N GLY A 17 22.91 2.75 -10.27
CA GLY A 17 23.85 3.84 -10.00
C GLY A 17 23.28 5.21 -10.37
N ALA A 18 22.63 5.33 -11.53
CA ALA A 18 22.00 6.57 -11.98
C ALA A 18 20.77 6.95 -11.13
N LEU A 19 19.94 5.98 -10.72
CA LEU A 19 18.76 6.26 -9.90
C LEU A 19 19.12 6.81 -8.51
N THR A 20 20.27 6.42 -7.95
CA THR A 20 20.74 6.92 -6.65
C THR A 20 21.23 8.37 -6.66
N SER A 21 21.44 9.00 -7.83
CA SER A 21 21.89 10.40 -7.92
C SER A 21 20.76 11.43 -7.81
N HIS A 22 19.48 10.98 -7.73
CA HIS A 22 18.29 11.84 -7.58
C HIS A 22 18.12 12.95 -8.64
N GLU A 23 18.67 12.78 -9.83
CA GLU A 23 18.41 13.70 -10.95
C GLU A 23 17.18 13.27 -11.73
N ASP A 24 16.24 14.18 -12.03
CA ASP A 24 15.00 13.87 -12.80
C ASP A 24 15.29 13.28 -14.21
N ARG A 25 16.51 13.49 -14.73
CA ARG A 25 17.01 12.86 -15.97
C ARG A 25 17.38 11.39 -15.81
N ALA A 26 17.59 10.90 -14.59
CA ALA A 26 18.08 9.55 -14.33
C ALA A 26 17.19 8.48 -14.94
N VAL A 27 15.86 8.64 -14.99
CA VAL A 27 14.98 7.64 -15.61
C VAL A 27 15.19 7.57 -17.13
N GLN A 28 15.30 8.72 -17.80
CA GLN A 28 15.53 8.75 -19.26
C GLN A 28 16.94 8.27 -19.60
N ASP A 29 17.94 8.67 -18.84
CA ASP A 29 19.33 8.25 -19.01
C ASP A 29 19.51 6.77 -18.69
N ALA A 30 18.78 6.25 -17.71
CA ALA A 30 18.83 4.85 -17.34
C ALA A 30 18.04 3.97 -18.34
N VAL A 31 16.92 4.45 -18.90
CA VAL A 31 16.28 3.80 -20.06
C VAL A 31 17.21 3.81 -21.28
N ALA A 32 17.95 4.91 -21.51
CA ALA A 32 18.97 4.96 -22.55
C ALA A 32 20.14 4.00 -22.28
N ALA A 33 20.57 3.85 -21.02
CA ALA A 33 21.61 2.91 -20.59
C ALA A 33 21.16 1.45 -20.73
N CYS A 34 19.88 1.16 -20.49
CA CYS A 34 19.25 -0.13 -20.78
C CYS A 34 19.08 -0.41 -22.28
N GLY A 35 19.24 0.62 -23.14
CA GLY A 35 19.24 0.49 -24.59
C GLY A 35 18.03 -0.28 -25.14
N PRO A 36 18.20 -1.11 -26.19
CA PRO A 36 17.10 -1.92 -26.72
C PRO A 36 16.74 -3.13 -25.84
N ALA A 37 17.50 -3.41 -24.77
CA ALA A 37 17.36 -4.66 -24.02
C ALA A 37 16.03 -4.74 -23.26
N LEU A 38 15.59 -3.65 -22.62
CA LEU A 38 14.32 -3.64 -21.87
C LEU A 38 13.10 -3.73 -22.81
N PRO A 39 12.99 -2.93 -23.91
CA PRO A 39 11.94 -3.14 -24.90
C PRO A 39 11.96 -4.53 -25.52
N GLU A 40 13.14 -5.12 -25.74
CA GLU A 40 13.24 -6.47 -26.29
C GLU A 40 12.78 -7.54 -25.30
N ALA A 41 13.18 -7.45 -24.03
CA ALA A 41 12.69 -8.33 -22.96
C ALA A 41 11.15 -8.28 -22.84
N ILE A 42 10.54 -7.10 -22.95
CA ILE A 42 9.08 -6.96 -22.97
C ILE A 42 8.46 -7.69 -24.17
N ARG A 43 9.09 -7.62 -25.35
CA ARG A 43 8.61 -8.32 -26.56
C ARG A 43 8.71 -9.85 -26.46
N GLN A 44 9.59 -10.39 -25.62
CA GLN A 44 9.68 -11.83 -25.36
C GLN A 44 8.46 -12.37 -24.57
N GLY A 45 7.61 -11.49 -24.05
CA GLY A 45 6.38 -11.83 -23.35
C GLY A 45 6.50 -11.76 -21.83
N PRO A 46 5.36 -11.81 -21.12
CA PRO A 46 5.29 -11.52 -19.69
C PRO A 46 6.02 -12.54 -18.82
N GLU A 47 6.01 -13.83 -19.18
CA GLU A 47 6.72 -14.88 -18.45
C GLU A 47 8.24 -14.67 -18.49
N ARG A 48 8.79 -14.46 -19.69
CA ARG A 48 10.22 -14.17 -19.88
C ARG A 48 10.62 -12.86 -19.21
N PHE A 49 9.81 -11.82 -19.37
CA PHE A 49 10.04 -10.56 -18.67
C PHE A 49 10.04 -10.74 -17.15
N HIS A 50 9.17 -11.59 -16.61
CA HIS A 50 9.19 -11.90 -15.19
C HIS A 50 10.49 -12.62 -14.78
N GLU A 51 10.85 -13.71 -15.46
CA GLU A 51 12.06 -14.48 -15.16
C GLU A 51 13.34 -13.66 -15.28
N ASP A 52 13.47 -12.88 -16.36
CA ASP A 52 14.72 -12.23 -16.75
C ASP A 52 14.88 -10.83 -16.14
N VAL A 53 13.77 -10.17 -15.76
CA VAL A 53 13.77 -8.78 -15.28
C VAL A 53 13.18 -8.64 -13.88
N LEU A 54 11.94 -9.09 -13.67
CA LEU A 54 11.25 -8.84 -12.40
C LEU A 54 11.80 -9.71 -11.26
N TRP A 55 12.13 -10.97 -11.53
CA TRP A 55 12.66 -11.87 -10.52
C TRP A 55 14.02 -11.38 -9.97
N PRO A 56 15.04 -11.05 -10.80
CA PRO A 56 16.29 -10.49 -10.30
C PRO A 56 16.11 -9.17 -9.56
N TRP A 57 15.16 -8.34 -10.00
CA TRP A 57 14.83 -7.09 -9.32
C TRP A 57 14.23 -7.32 -7.92
N ASN A 58 13.33 -8.29 -7.80
CA ASN A 58 12.71 -8.64 -6.52
C ASN A 58 13.76 -9.22 -5.53
N GLU A 59 14.63 -10.11 -6.01
CA GLU A 59 15.76 -10.66 -5.23
C GLU A 59 16.73 -9.58 -4.76
N LEU A 60 17.01 -8.59 -5.61
CA LEU A 60 17.84 -7.45 -5.25
C LEU A 60 17.22 -6.66 -4.09
N ILE A 61 15.91 -6.38 -4.14
CA ILE A 61 15.22 -5.68 -3.05
C ILE A 61 15.27 -6.51 -1.76
N GLU A 62 14.97 -7.81 -1.83
CA GLU A 62 15.00 -8.72 -0.67
C GLU A 62 16.38 -8.76 -0.02
N THR A 63 17.43 -8.90 -0.84
CA THR A 63 18.82 -8.89 -0.38
C THR A 63 19.18 -7.53 0.22
N SER A 64 18.78 -6.43 -0.43
CA SER A 64 19.08 -5.07 0.05
C SER A 64 18.42 -4.78 1.40
N VAL A 65 17.18 -5.21 1.61
CA VAL A 65 16.49 -5.08 2.90
C VAL A 65 17.22 -5.90 3.97
N SER A 66 17.60 -7.13 3.66
CA SER A 66 18.33 -8.00 4.59
C SER A 66 19.70 -7.43 4.99
N VAL A 67 20.40 -6.79 4.05
CA VAL A 67 21.68 -6.12 4.31
C VAL A 67 21.49 -4.84 5.11
N ALA A 68 20.45 -4.05 4.84
CA ALA A 68 20.16 -2.81 5.55
C ALA A 68 19.71 -3.05 7.01
N TYR A 69 19.04 -4.17 7.27
CA TYR A 69 18.45 -4.50 8.56
C TYR A 69 18.76 -5.95 8.99
N PRO A 70 20.04 -6.28 9.30
CA PRO A 70 20.49 -7.65 9.52
C PRO A 70 19.89 -8.31 10.77
N ASP A 71 19.49 -7.51 11.77
CA ASP A 71 18.94 -7.99 13.05
C ASP A 71 17.40 -8.07 13.04
N LEU A 72 16.76 -7.75 11.90
CA LEU A 72 15.32 -7.76 11.79
C LEU A 72 14.78 -9.19 11.78
N ASP A 73 13.72 -9.46 12.53
CA ASP A 73 13.10 -10.78 12.51
C ASP A 73 12.52 -11.10 11.13
N ARG A 74 12.43 -12.40 10.81
CA ARG A 74 12.01 -12.86 9.49
C ARG A 74 10.62 -12.37 9.08
N ALA A 75 9.68 -12.28 10.01
CA ALA A 75 8.32 -11.85 9.68
C ALA A 75 8.31 -10.36 9.33
N SER A 76 8.95 -9.52 10.14
CA SER A 76 9.09 -8.09 9.86
C SER A 76 9.88 -7.82 8.59
N CYS A 77 10.94 -8.60 8.32
CA CYS A 77 11.70 -8.53 7.08
C CYS A 77 10.82 -8.82 5.86
N ASN A 78 10.04 -9.90 5.88
CA ASN A 78 9.12 -10.23 4.78
C ASN A 78 8.08 -9.13 4.53
N HIS A 79 7.54 -8.52 5.59
CA HIS A 79 6.62 -7.40 5.46
C HIS A 79 7.28 -6.15 4.89
N LEU A 80 8.53 -5.88 5.30
CA LEU A 80 9.30 -4.74 4.81
C LEU A 80 9.67 -4.91 3.33
N VAL A 81 10.09 -6.11 2.92
CA VAL A 81 10.33 -6.46 1.51
C VAL A 81 9.06 -6.25 0.69
N PHE A 82 7.91 -6.75 1.17
CA PHE A 82 6.64 -6.54 0.50
C PHE A 82 6.27 -5.05 0.38
N LEU A 83 6.51 -4.26 1.43
CA LEU A 83 6.29 -2.81 1.41
C LEU A 83 7.13 -2.12 0.32
N TYR A 84 8.40 -2.49 0.17
CA TYR A 84 9.26 -1.91 -0.89
C TYR A 84 8.88 -2.37 -2.30
N GLN A 85 8.49 -3.63 -2.48
CA GLN A 85 8.12 -4.17 -3.79
C GLN A 85 6.72 -3.72 -4.25
N HIS A 86 5.82 -3.43 -3.31
CA HIS A 86 4.40 -3.25 -3.58
C HIS A 86 3.78 -2.04 -2.87
N ALA A 87 4.56 -0.99 -2.57
CA ALA A 87 4.06 0.25 -1.95
C ALA A 87 2.83 0.80 -2.68
N ASP A 88 2.90 0.96 -4.01
CA ASP A 88 1.80 1.44 -4.84
C ASP A 88 0.49 0.65 -4.67
N PHE A 89 0.60 -0.67 -4.48
CA PHE A 89 -0.57 -1.53 -4.26
C PHE A 89 -1.22 -1.19 -2.92
N ILE A 90 -0.42 -1.09 -1.85
CA ILE A 90 -0.91 -0.76 -0.52
C ILE A 90 -1.49 0.66 -0.51
N GLU A 91 -0.78 1.62 -1.11
CA GLU A 91 -1.20 3.02 -1.19
C GLU A 91 -2.58 3.18 -1.83
N ARG A 92 -2.80 2.55 -2.99
CA ARG A 92 -4.08 2.62 -3.70
C ARG A 92 -5.23 2.04 -2.89
N HIS A 93 -5.00 0.94 -2.17
CA HIS A 93 -6.04 0.35 -1.33
C HIS A 93 -6.37 1.23 -0.12
N LEU A 94 -5.35 1.74 0.58
CA LEU A 94 -5.55 2.65 1.70
C LEU A 94 -6.24 3.94 1.28
N ASP A 95 -5.81 4.56 0.18
CA ASP A 95 -6.41 5.79 -0.36
C ASP A 95 -7.89 5.58 -0.73
N ALA A 96 -8.22 4.43 -1.34
CA ALA A 96 -9.60 4.05 -1.64
C ALA A 96 -10.43 3.85 -0.37
N LEU A 97 -9.88 3.21 0.67
CA LEU A 97 -10.56 3.01 1.95
C LEU A 97 -10.80 4.34 2.67
N PHE A 98 -9.78 5.20 2.77
CA PHE A 98 -9.94 6.52 3.36
C PHE A 98 -10.95 7.37 2.58
N THR A 99 -10.87 7.36 1.25
CA THR A 99 -11.83 8.08 0.41
C THR A 99 -13.27 7.58 0.66
N ARG A 100 -13.46 6.26 0.78
CA ARG A 100 -14.78 5.65 0.97
C ARG A 100 -15.38 5.88 2.36
N TYR A 101 -14.57 5.83 3.41
CA TYR A 101 -15.05 5.83 4.80
C TYR A 101 -14.82 7.15 5.54
N GLU A 102 -13.87 7.98 5.11
CA GLU A 102 -13.55 9.27 5.73
C GLU A 102 -13.72 10.47 4.78
N GLY A 103 -13.94 10.20 3.48
CA GLY A 103 -13.98 11.20 2.43
C GLY A 103 -12.60 11.47 1.81
N HIS A 104 -12.62 12.14 0.66
CA HIS A 104 -11.42 12.33 -0.18
C HIS A 104 -10.36 13.24 0.45
N PHE A 105 -10.76 14.15 1.35
CA PHE A 105 -9.87 15.16 1.92
C PHE A 105 -8.68 14.53 2.66
N ALA A 106 -7.47 14.87 2.19
CA ALA A 106 -6.19 14.40 2.71
C ALA A 106 -6.02 12.87 2.77
N SER A 107 -6.75 12.12 1.93
CA SER A 107 -6.64 10.66 1.82
C SER A 107 -5.20 10.22 1.54
N SER A 108 -4.54 10.85 0.57
CA SER A 108 -3.16 10.52 0.20
C SER A 108 -2.15 10.89 1.30
N ASP A 109 -2.37 11.97 2.05
CA ASP A 109 -1.51 12.33 3.19
C ASP A 109 -1.65 11.34 4.35
N LYS A 110 -2.88 10.86 4.60
CA LYS A 110 -3.14 9.77 5.57
C LYS A 110 -2.46 8.48 5.16
N THR A 111 -2.56 8.11 3.88
CA THR A 111 -1.88 6.94 3.32
C THR A 111 -0.38 7.03 3.52
N ARG A 112 0.25 8.14 3.11
CA ARG A 112 1.70 8.35 3.28
C ARG A 112 2.12 8.27 4.74
N TRP A 113 1.37 8.93 5.62
CA TRP A 113 1.64 8.89 7.05
C TRP A 113 1.52 7.47 7.61
N LEU A 114 0.47 6.74 7.25
CA LEU A 114 0.25 5.37 7.73
C LEU A 114 1.37 4.42 7.26
N LEU A 115 1.83 4.54 6.02
CA LEU A 115 2.96 3.72 5.53
C LEU A 115 4.26 4.01 6.26
N GLN A 116 4.54 5.27 6.60
CA GLN A 116 5.69 5.64 7.42
C GLN A 116 5.60 5.02 8.82
N VAL A 117 4.41 5.03 9.42
CA VAL A 117 4.18 4.40 10.73
C VAL A 117 4.29 2.88 10.64
N TYR A 118 3.77 2.27 9.57
CA TYR A 118 3.88 0.84 9.33
C TYR A 118 5.34 0.41 9.18
N GLN A 119 6.12 1.11 8.35
CA GLN A 119 7.56 0.88 8.23
C GLN A 119 8.27 1.03 9.59
N HIS A 120 7.95 2.09 10.34
CA HIS A 120 8.54 2.30 11.66
C HIS A 120 8.22 1.15 12.62
N GLN A 121 6.97 0.69 12.65
CA GLN A 121 6.55 -0.45 13.46
C GLN A 121 7.30 -1.72 13.06
N LEU A 122 7.45 -1.99 11.77
CA LEU A 122 8.20 -3.15 11.29
C LEU A 122 9.65 -3.10 11.77
N LEU A 123 10.29 -1.93 11.71
CA LEU A 123 11.69 -1.76 12.10
C LEU A 123 11.93 -1.79 13.62
N THR A 124 11.02 -1.23 14.42
CA THR A 124 11.25 -1.05 15.88
C THR A 124 10.40 -1.96 16.75
N GLY A 125 9.38 -2.61 16.19
CA GLY A 125 8.34 -3.33 16.93
C GLY A 125 7.40 -2.43 17.73
N THR A 126 7.56 -1.10 17.65
CA THR A 126 6.81 -0.14 18.45
C THR A 126 5.77 0.62 17.62
N VAL A 127 4.61 0.86 18.21
CA VAL A 127 3.53 1.65 17.60
C VAL A 127 3.51 3.02 18.28
N PRO A 128 3.46 4.14 17.54
CA PRO A 128 3.37 5.46 18.14
C PRO A 128 2.06 5.62 18.93
N VAL A 129 2.07 6.53 19.90
CA VAL A 129 0.91 6.81 20.76
C VAL A 129 -0.28 7.27 19.92
N TRP A 130 -1.46 6.67 20.17
CA TRP A 130 -2.70 6.96 19.46
C TRP A 130 -3.87 7.22 20.44
N PRO A 131 -4.73 8.23 20.20
CA PRO A 131 -4.66 9.21 19.12
C PRO A 131 -3.52 10.23 19.36
N PRO A 132 -2.86 10.73 18.29
CA PRO A 132 -1.85 11.77 18.41
C PRO A 132 -2.48 13.04 18.95
N GLN A 133 -1.78 13.71 19.87
CA GLN A 133 -2.14 15.04 20.36
C GLN A 133 -1.07 16.04 19.93
N PRO A 134 -1.40 17.06 19.11
CA PRO A 134 -2.72 17.33 18.52
C PRO A 134 -3.07 16.39 17.36
N ARG A 135 -4.37 16.13 17.14
CA ARG A 135 -4.85 15.32 16.02
C ARG A 135 -4.79 16.13 14.72
N GLY A 136 -3.73 15.93 13.94
CA GLY A 136 -3.59 16.45 12.57
C GLY A 136 -4.63 15.90 11.59
N TYR A 137 -4.87 16.65 10.51
CA TYR A 137 -5.83 16.27 9.47
C TYR A 137 -5.38 15.06 8.62
N TRP A 138 -4.07 14.80 8.60
CA TRP A 138 -3.41 13.70 7.89
C TRP A 138 -3.39 12.40 8.70
N HIS A 139 -4.14 12.33 9.80
CA HIS A 139 -4.33 11.08 10.55
C HIS A 139 -5.70 10.46 10.25
N PRO A 140 -5.79 9.12 10.19
CA PRO A 140 -7.08 8.44 10.11
C PRO A 140 -8.03 8.88 11.22
N ARG A 141 -9.28 9.13 10.83
CA ARG A 141 -10.35 9.54 11.75
C ARG A 141 -11.08 8.34 12.35
N THR A 142 -11.24 7.30 11.55
CA THR A 142 -11.94 6.07 11.87
C THR A 142 -10.97 5.02 12.39
N GLN A 143 -11.47 4.10 13.23
CA GLN A 143 -10.73 2.99 13.81
C GLN A 143 -9.48 3.38 14.62
N SER A 144 -8.83 2.38 15.22
CA SER A 144 -7.55 2.56 15.91
C SER A 144 -6.37 2.50 14.94
N LEU A 145 -5.21 3.02 15.35
CA LEU A 145 -3.98 2.82 14.59
C LEU A 145 -3.63 1.33 14.41
N THR A 146 -3.86 0.52 15.45
CA THR A 146 -3.62 -0.94 15.38
C THR A 146 -4.47 -1.63 14.31
N PHE A 147 -5.71 -1.18 14.11
CA PHE A 147 -6.56 -1.67 13.02
C PHE A 147 -5.92 -1.37 11.66
N TRP A 148 -5.53 -0.12 11.43
CA TRP A 148 -4.95 0.29 10.15
C TRP A 148 -3.60 -0.39 9.85
N LEU A 149 -2.77 -0.62 10.86
CA LEU A 149 -1.55 -1.41 10.71
C LEU A 149 -1.86 -2.88 10.38
N GLY A 150 -2.93 -3.43 10.97
CA GLY A 150 -3.48 -4.73 10.60
C GLY A 150 -3.90 -4.79 9.13
N VAL A 151 -4.60 -3.77 8.64
CA VAL A 151 -4.99 -3.66 7.22
C VAL A 151 -3.77 -3.72 6.30
N CYS A 152 -2.67 -3.03 6.61
CA CYS A 152 -1.43 -3.10 5.83
C CYS A 152 -0.90 -4.55 5.73
N THR A 153 -0.90 -5.28 6.85
CA THR A 153 -0.50 -6.69 6.90
C THR A 153 -1.48 -7.60 6.14
N HIS A 154 -2.78 -7.37 6.27
CA HIS A 154 -3.81 -8.17 5.59
C HIS A 154 -3.84 -7.90 4.07
N LEU A 155 -3.42 -6.72 3.61
CA LEU A 155 -3.23 -6.43 2.18
C LEU A 155 -2.13 -7.31 1.57
N GLN A 156 -1.05 -7.59 2.32
CA GLN A 156 -0.04 -8.54 1.89
C GLN A 156 -0.60 -9.96 1.81
N GLN A 157 -1.34 -10.39 2.83
CA GLN A 157 -2.00 -11.71 2.81
C GLN A 157 -2.95 -11.84 1.62
N PHE A 158 -3.74 -10.80 1.35
CA PHE A 158 -4.64 -10.72 0.22
C PHE A 158 -3.90 -10.81 -1.12
N TYR A 159 -2.74 -10.16 -1.26
CA TYR A 159 -1.89 -10.30 -2.44
C TYR A 159 -1.49 -11.76 -2.70
N TYR A 160 -1.23 -12.52 -1.64
CA TYR A 160 -0.93 -13.96 -1.69
C TYR A 160 -2.19 -14.86 -1.59
N ALA A 161 -3.34 -14.35 -2.04
CA ALA A 161 -4.61 -15.08 -2.11
C ALA A 161 -5.17 -15.57 -0.76
N GLN A 162 -4.89 -14.85 0.32
CA GLN A 162 -5.48 -15.08 1.66
C GLN A 162 -6.39 -13.89 2.03
N PRO A 163 -7.65 -13.86 1.54
CA PRO A 163 -8.50 -12.67 1.63
C PRO A 163 -9.23 -12.52 2.98
N ASP A 164 -9.31 -13.57 3.80
CA ASP A 164 -10.27 -13.66 4.91
C ASP A 164 -10.14 -12.50 5.89
N ALA A 165 -8.92 -12.18 6.32
CA ALA A 165 -8.68 -11.11 7.29
C ALA A 165 -9.04 -9.72 6.74
N LEU A 166 -8.67 -9.44 5.47
CA LEU A 166 -9.00 -8.18 4.82
C LEU A 166 -10.52 -8.01 4.63
N MET A 167 -11.25 -9.10 4.34
CA MET A 167 -12.71 -9.04 4.25
C MET A 167 -13.35 -8.70 5.59
N GLN A 168 -12.81 -9.20 6.71
CA GLN A 168 -13.27 -8.84 8.05
C GLN A 168 -13.01 -7.36 8.37
N ASP A 169 -11.87 -6.81 7.93
CA ASP A 169 -11.58 -5.39 8.08
C ASP A 169 -12.63 -4.54 7.33
N PHE A 170 -13.01 -4.94 6.11
CA PHE A 170 -14.03 -4.24 5.33
C PHE A 170 -15.41 -4.29 5.98
N LEU A 171 -15.80 -5.43 6.56
CA LEU A 171 -17.06 -5.55 7.31
C LEU A 171 -17.04 -4.64 8.54
N THR A 172 -15.92 -4.59 9.26
CA THR A 172 -15.74 -3.73 10.44
C THR A 172 -15.89 -2.25 10.07
N LEU A 173 -15.28 -1.82 8.96
CA LEU A 173 -15.40 -0.45 8.45
C LEU A 173 -16.83 -0.12 8.02
N ALA A 174 -17.52 -1.05 7.36
CA ALA A 174 -18.91 -0.86 6.94
C ALA A 174 -19.86 -0.68 8.13
N GLN A 175 -19.76 -1.54 9.15
CA GLN A 175 -20.57 -1.47 10.37
C GLN A 175 -20.34 -0.18 11.15
N THR A 176 -19.09 0.27 11.24
CA THR A 176 -18.75 1.53 11.94
C THR A 176 -19.38 2.74 11.26
N ARG A 177 -19.37 2.76 9.92
CA ARG A 177 -20.01 3.83 9.15
C ARG A 177 -21.54 3.86 9.30
N GLU A 178 -22.17 2.69 9.38
CA GLU A 178 -23.62 2.59 9.64
C GLU A 178 -23.96 3.11 11.04
N ALA A 179 -23.14 2.82 12.05
CA ALA A 179 -23.32 3.32 13.41
C ALA A 179 -23.13 4.85 13.53
N ASP A 180 -22.25 5.43 12.72
CA ASP A 180 -21.99 6.88 12.67
C ASP A 180 -23.02 7.65 11.82
N SER A 181 -23.92 6.96 11.12
CA SER A 181 -25.02 7.59 10.38
C SER A 181 -26.14 7.98 11.36
N PRO A 182 -26.63 9.24 11.36
CA PRO A 182 -27.68 9.64 12.30
C PRO A 182 -28.92 8.77 12.12
N PRO A 183 -29.65 8.43 13.20
CA PRO A 183 -30.90 7.68 13.07
C PRO A 183 -31.83 8.47 12.16
N SER A 184 -32.23 7.85 11.06
CA SER A 184 -33.28 8.38 10.18
C SER A 184 -34.47 8.81 11.04
N SER A 185 -34.81 10.10 11.01
CA SER A 185 -35.94 10.66 11.76
C SER A 185 -37.20 9.80 11.59
N PRO A 186 -37.99 9.59 12.66
CA PRO A 186 -39.25 8.87 12.55
C PRO A 186 -40.28 9.80 11.89
N ALA A 187 -40.30 9.82 10.55
CA ALA A 187 -41.24 10.60 9.75
C ALA A 187 -42.37 9.71 9.16
N ASP A 188 -42.69 8.60 9.81
CA ASP A 188 -43.88 7.77 9.49
C ASP A 188 -44.79 7.59 10.73
N ALA A 189 -44.97 8.67 11.50
CA ALA A 189 -46.14 8.77 12.37
C ALA A 189 -47.34 9.13 11.49
N ALA A 190 -48.14 8.11 11.15
CA ALA A 190 -49.41 8.24 10.44
C ALA A 190 -50.27 9.37 11.04
N PRO A 191 -50.98 10.16 10.22
CA PRO A 191 -51.86 11.19 10.74
C PRO A 191 -53.04 10.54 11.46
N THR A 192 -53.15 10.83 12.75
CA THR A 192 -54.31 10.54 13.59
C THR A 192 -55.56 11.05 12.91
N GLN A 193 -56.52 10.16 12.65
CA GLN A 193 -57.86 10.55 12.17
C GLN A 193 -58.55 11.38 13.26
N GLU A 194 -58.88 12.63 12.95
CA GLU A 194 -59.78 13.45 13.74
C GLU A 194 -61.18 12.82 13.73
N GLU A 195 -61.66 12.46 14.92
CA GLU A 195 -63.05 12.13 15.23
C GLU A 195 -63.97 13.25 14.76
N ARG A 196 -64.82 12.96 13.75
CA ARG A 196 -66.09 13.66 13.58
C ARG A 196 -67.16 12.92 14.38
N THR A 197 -67.46 13.43 15.56
CA THR A 197 -68.66 13.07 16.34
C THR A 197 -69.87 13.90 15.85
N PRO A 198 -71.10 13.38 16.00
CA PRO A 198 -72.27 13.68 15.19
C PRO A 198 -73.04 14.95 15.55
#